data_AF-A0AAV8Z338-F1
#
_entry.id   AF-A0AAV8Z338-F1
#
_cell.length_a   1.000
_cell.length_b   1.000
_cell.length_c   1.000
_cell.angle_alpha   90.00
_cell.angle_beta   90.00
_cell.angle_gamma   90.00
#
_symmetry.space_group_name_H-M   'P 1'
#
loop_
_entity.id
_entity.type
_entity.pdbx_description
1 polymer ?
#
loop_
_entity_poly.entity_id
_entity_poly.type
_entity_poly.pdbx_seq_one_letter_code
_entity_poly.pdbx_strand_id
1 'polypeptide(L)'
;MDDLKLEAIIYVPFNFTEMFRCIVCKGYLSVPPIVSGNNGRSVCGRCDFLTHNKLERRNTIYEGMARIMDFPCNFNKCPSRIHWGEVEHHEKVCLYREIPCPKNDCNRVVLLRELVLHFYDCHDFERRPR
;
A
#
# COMPACT_ATOMS: atom_id res chain seq x y z
N MET A 1 8.21 29.44 -23.70
CA MET A 1 7.48 28.31 -24.27
C MET A 1 7.50 27.23 -23.21
N ASP A 2 6.65 27.39 -22.21
CA ASP A 2 6.52 26.41 -21.13
C ASP A 2 5.40 25.46 -21.54
N ASP A 3 5.81 24.31 -22.07
CA ASP A 3 4.94 23.16 -22.25
C ASP A 3 4.45 22.72 -20.87
N LEU A 4 3.25 23.17 -20.50
CA LEU A 4 2.42 22.49 -19.52
C LEU A 4 2.13 21.09 -20.06
N LYS A 5 3.03 20.15 -19.79
CA LYS A 5 2.69 18.72 -19.80
C LYS A 5 1.61 18.52 -18.75
N LEU A 6 0.36 18.62 -19.18
CA LEU A 6 -0.73 17.92 -18.50
C LEU A 6 -0.39 16.42 -18.62
N GLU A 7 0.37 15.90 -17.67
CA GLU A 7 0.42 14.46 -17.49
C GLU A 7 -0.96 14.06 -16.99
N ALA A 8 -1.78 13.52 -17.90
CA ALA A 8 -3.08 13.00 -17.57
C ALA A 8 -2.89 11.88 -16.54
N ILE A 9 -3.23 12.15 -15.29
CA ILE A 9 -3.16 11.14 -14.23
C ILE A 9 -4.24 10.10 -14.51
N ILE A 10 -3.81 8.88 -14.85
CA ILE A 10 -4.73 7.77 -15.08
C ILE A 10 -5.06 7.15 -13.72
N TYR A 11 -6.32 7.26 -13.33
CA TYR A 11 -6.83 6.60 -12.14
C TYR A 11 -7.32 5.19 -12.48
N VAL A 12 -7.09 4.25 -11.56
CA VAL A 12 -7.74 2.93 -11.64
C VAL A 12 -9.26 3.14 -11.72
N PRO A 13 -9.94 2.71 -12.80
CA PRO A 13 -11.38 2.92 -12.92
C PRO A 13 -12.14 2.09 -11.88
N PHE A 14 -13.12 2.71 -11.21
CA PHE A 14 -13.82 2.14 -10.06
C PHE A 14 -14.48 0.78 -10.37
N ASN A 15 -15.02 0.61 -11.57
CA ASN A 15 -15.70 -0.60 -12.05
C ASN A 15 -14.77 -1.79 -12.33
N PHE A 16 -13.45 -1.59 -12.38
CA PHE A 16 -12.47 -2.66 -12.57
C PHE A 16 -11.63 -2.95 -11.31
N THR A 17 -11.98 -2.33 -10.18
CA THR A 17 -11.18 -2.41 -8.94
C THR A 17 -10.90 -3.83 -8.48
N GLU A 18 -11.85 -4.76 -8.62
CA GLU A 18 -11.66 -6.17 -8.24
C GLU A 18 -10.67 -6.92 -9.16
N MET A 19 -10.56 -6.55 -10.43
CA MET A 19 -9.59 -7.15 -11.37
C MET A 19 -8.15 -6.69 -11.08
N PHE A 20 -8.00 -5.53 -10.43
CA PHE A 20 -6.72 -4.96 -10.05
C PHE A 20 -6.33 -5.26 -8.60
N ARG A 21 -6.85 -6.35 -8.01
CA ARG A 21 -6.49 -6.79 -6.65
C ARG A 21 -5.65 -8.05 -6.65
N CYS A 22 -4.71 -8.09 -5.71
CA CYS A 22 -3.93 -9.27 -5.39
C CYS A 22 -4.87 -10.36 -4.84
N ILE A 23 -4.77 -11.58 -5.39
CA ILE A 23 -5.57 -12.70 -4.90
C ILE A 23 -5.28 -13.03 -3.42
N VAL A 24 -4.05 -12.77 -2.97
CA VAL A 24 -3.57 -13.07 -1.61
C VAL A 24 -3.99 -12.00 -0.62
N CYS A 25 -3.43 -10.78 -0.71
CA CYS A 25 -3.67 -9.73 0.28
C CYS A 25 -4.92 -8.87 0.01
N LYS A 26 -5.61 -9.06 -1.12
CA LYS A 26 -6.75 -8.24 -1.58
C LYS A 26 -6.46 -6.75 -1.79
N GLY A 27 -5.24 -6.30 -1.52
CA GLY A 27 -4.76 -4.96 -1.86
C GLY A 27 -4.63 -4.79 -3.37
N TYR A 28 -4.57 -3.53 -3.81
CA TYR A 28 -4.33 -3.22 -5.22
C TYR A 28 -3.04 -3.88 -5.71
N LEU A 29 -3.02 -4.31 -6.97
CA LEU A 29 -1.81 -4.77 -7.66
C LEU A 29 -0.95 -3.54 -7.94
N SER A 30 -0.34 -2.94 -6.92
CA SER A 30 0.32 -1.62 -6.98
C SER A 30 1.80 -1.65 -6.62
N VAL A 31 2.32 -2.81 -6.22
CA VAL A 31 3.72 -3.01 -5.83
C VAL A 31 4.27 -4.17 -6.65
N PRO A 32 5.34 -3.98 -7.43
CA PRO A 32 5.95 -5.02 -8.26
C PRO A 32 6.81 -5.99 -7.44
N PRO A 33 7.12 -7.20 -7.96
CA PRO A 33 6.65 -7.74 -9.23
C PRO A 33 5.16 -8.12 -9.19
N ILE A 34 4.47 -7.96 -10.31
CA ILE A 34 3.11 -8.47 -10.49
C ILE A 34 3.18 -9.79 -11.23
N VAL A 35 2.78 -10.88 -10.59
CA VAL A 35 2.86 -12.23 -11.14
C VAL A 35 1.46 -12.69 -11.52
N SER A 36 1.26 -13.07 -12.79
CA SER A 36 -0.03 -13.64 -13.25
C SER A 36 -0.11 -15.12 -12.90
N GLY A 37 -1.17 -15.52 -12.21
CA GLY A 37 -1.52 -16.90 -11.89
C GLY A 37 -2.20 -17.64 -13.06
N ASN A 38 -2.21 -18.98 -13.03
CA ASN A 38 -2.83 -19.80 -14.09
C ASN A 38 -4.37 -19.68 -14.11
N ASN A 39 -4.95 -19.14 -13.03
CA ASN A 39 -6.38 -18.93 -12.85
C ASN A 39 -6.83 -17.51 -13.28
N GLY A 40 -5.98 -16.77 -14.01
CA GLY A 40 -6.26 -15.40 -14.44
C GLY A 40 -6.22 -14.36 -13.32
N ARG A 41 -5.82 -14.73 -12.10
CA ARG A 41 -5.66 -13.80 -10.98
C ARG A 41 -4.19 -13.51 -10.72
N SER A 42 -3.89 -12.29 -10.27
CA SER A 42 -2.51 -11.86 -10.08
C SER A 42 -2.11 -11.75 -8.60
N VAL A 43 -0.81 -11.86 -8.35
CA VAL A 43 -0.17 -11.69 -7.05
C VAL A 43 0.74 -10.46 -7.13
N CYS A 44 0.66 -9.56 -6.15
CA CYS A 44 1.54 -8.39 -6.08
C CYS A 44 2.87 -8.68 -5.37
N GLY A 45 3.83 -7.76 -5.47
CA GLY A 45 5.15 -7.83 -4.88
C GLY A 45 5.16 -8.10 -3.37
N ARG A 46 4.18 -7.57 -2.64
CA ARG A 46 3.99 -7.85 -1.20
C ARG A 46 3.82 -9.34 -0.87
N CYS A 47 3.27 -10.10 -1.81
CA CYS A 47 2.90 -11.50 -1.62
C CYS A 47 3.66 -12.43 -2.58
N ASP A 48 4.66 -11.89 -3.29
CA ASP A 48 5.33 -12.63 -4.36
C ASP A 48 6.07 -13.86 -3.82
N PHE A 49 6.42 -13.88 -2.53
CA PHE A 49 7.09 -14.98 -1.83
C PHE A 49 6.27 -16.28 -1.85
N LEU A 50 4.97 -16.21 -2.13
CA LEU A 50 4.08 -17.37 -2.30
C LEU A 50 4.08 -17.93 -3.73
N THR A 51 4.80 -17.31 -4.66
CA THR A 51 4.81 -17.68 -6.08
C THR A 51 6.14 -18.28 -6.51
N HIS A 52 6.07 -19.36 -7.30
CA HIS A 52 7.22 -19.96 -7.99
C HIS A 52 7.38 -19.38 -9.40
N ASN A 53 8.59 -19.50 -9.99
CA ASN A 53 8.91 -19.03 -11.34
C ASN A 53 8.50 -17.56 -11.62
N LYS A 54 8.76 -16.67 -10.65
CA LYS A 54 8.26 -15.30 -10.66
C LYS A 54 8.70 -14.49 -11.89
N LEU A 55 9.93 -14.70 -12.36
CA LEU A 55 10.49 -13.98 -13.50
C LEU A 55 9.74 -14.29 -14.81
N GLU A 56 9.45 -15.57 -15.04
CA GLU A 56 8.74 -16.04 -16.23
C GLU A 56 7.27 -15.60 -16.24
N ARG A 57 6.69 -15.45 -15.06
CA ARG A 57 5.26 -15.16 -14.87
C ARG A 57 4.97 -13.68 -14.57
N ARG A 58 5.98 -12.82 -14.61
CA ARG A 58 5.85 -11.39 -14.36
C ARG A 58 5.03 -10.74 -15.47
N ASN A 59 3.95 -10.07 -15.09
CA ASN A 59 3.08 -9.36 -16.00
C ASN A 59 3.65 -7.97 -16.32
N THR A 60 4.68 -7.94 -17.17
CA THR A 60 5.38 -6.71 -17.56
C THR A 60 4.48 -5.74 -18.33
N ILE A 61 3.47 -6.24 -19.05
CA ILE A 61 2.47 -5.40 -19.75
C ILE A 61 1.66 -4.61 -18.72
N TYR A 62 1.09 -5.28 -17.72
CA TYR A 62 0.35 -4.62 -16.66
C TYR A 62 1.23 -3.63 -15.89
N GLU A 63 2.46 -4.02 -15.53
CA GLU A 63 3.38 -3.11 -14.85
C GLU A 63 3.73 -1.88 -15.68
N GLY A 64 3.88 -2.04 -17.00
CA GLY A 64 4.10 -0.93 -17.93
C GLY A 64 2.96 0.09 -17.93
N MET A 65 1.71 -0.40 -17.94
CA MET A 65 0.53 0.46 -17.81
C MET A 65 0.45 1.10 -16.43
N ALA A 66 0.75 0.34 -15.39
CA ALA A 66 0.55 0.80 -14.04
C ALA A 66 1.58 1.86 -13.59
N ARG A 67 2.75 1.91 -14.22
CA ARG A 67 3.76 2.97 -14.03
C ARG A 67 3.28 4.38 -14.34
N ILE A 68 2.18 4.56 -15.08
CA ILE A 68 1.60 5.88 -15.35
C ILE A 68 0.30 6.12 -14.57
N MET A 69 0.03 5.28 -13.57
CA MET A 69 -1.20 5.33 -12.79
C MET A 69 -0.94 5.68 -11.32
N ASP A 70 -1.95 6.31 -10.72
CA ASP A 70 -2.02 6.55 -9.29
C ASP A 70 -2.96 5.55 -8.61
N PHE A 71 -2.50 5.00 -7.49
CA PHE A 71 -3.21 4.00 -6.72
C PHE A 71 -3.71 4.59 -5.41
N PRO A 72 -4.95 4.33 -5.03
CA PRO A 72 -5.37 4.59 -3.66
C PRO A 72 -4.52 3.74 -2.69
N CYS A 73 -4.21 4.31 -1.52
CA CYS A 73 -3.57 3.56 -0.45
C CYS A 73 -4.40 2.33 -0.05
N ASN A 74 -3.74 1.22 0.26
CA ASN A 74 -4.42 0.00 0.73
C ASN A 74 -5.00 0.15 2.15
N PHE A 75 -4.60 1.16 2.91
CA PHE A 75 -5.20 1.46 4.21
C PHE A 75 -6.48 2.28 4.02
N ASN A 76 -7.64 1.68 4.30
CA ASN A 76 -8.99 2.19 3.99
C ASN A 76 -9.26 3.66 4.40
N LYS A 77 -8.55 4.18 5.41
CA LYS A 77 -8.75 5.55 5.93
C LYS A 77 -7.79 6.58 5.33
N CYS A 78 -6.79 6.14 4.57
CA CYS A 78 -5.84 7.04 3.93
C CYS A 78 -6.44 7.63 2.64
N PRO A 79 -6.55 8.97 2.52
CA PRO A 79 -7.11 9.60 1.34
C PRO A 79 -6.10 9.72 0.19
N SER A 80 -4.83 9.35 0.42
CA SER A 80 -3.76 9.53 -0.56
C SER A 80 -3.95 8.65 -1.78
N ARG A 81 -3.72 9.24 -2.96
CA ARG A 81 -3.43 8.52 -4.20
C ARG A 81 -1.93 8.63 -4.44
N ILE A 82 -1.29 7.50 -4.66
CA ILE A 82 0.17 7.37 -4.68
C ILE A 82 0.58 6.77 -6.01
N HIS A 83 1.57 7.39 -6.63
CA HIS A 83 2.18 6.90 -7.86
C HIS A 83 2.74 5.48 -7.66
N TRP A 84 2.58 4.59 -8.65
CA TRP A 84 2.97 3.17 -8.58
C TRP A 84 4.32 2.90 -7.89
N GLY A 85 5.38 3.61 -8.28
CA GLY A 85 6.73 3.41 -7.75
C GLY A 85 6.87 3.71 -6.25
N GLU A 86 5.96 4.51 -5.69
CA GLU A 86 6.03 5.05 -4.34
C GLU A 86 5.07 4.35 -3.36
N VAL A 87 4.20 3.47 -3.85
CA VAL A 87 3.14 2.86 -3.00
C VAL A 87 3.73 2.06 -1.85
N GLU A 88 4.76 1.25 -2.10
CA GLU A 88 5.40 0.45 -1.05
C GLU A 88 6.05 1.32 0.02
N HIS A 89 6.68 2.43 -0.39
CA HIS A 89 7.29 3.38 0.54
C HIS A 89 6.20 4.07 1.37
N HIS A 90 5.14 4.57 0.72
CA HIS A 90 4.01 5.17 1.41
C HIS A 90 3.42 4.23 2.45
N GLU A 91 3.20 2.95 2.13
CA GLU A 91 2.63 1.98 3.07
C GLU A 91 3.46 1.83 4.36
N LYS A 92 4.79 1.97 4.29
CA LYS A 92 5.69 1.90 5.45
C LYS A 92 5.57 3.11 6.38
N VAL A 93 5.24 4.27 5.83
CA VAL A 93 5.16 5.55 6.56
C VAL A 93 3.74 6.08 6.73
N CYS A 94 2.74 5.37 6.19
CA CYS A 94 1.36 5.82 6.19
C CYS A 94 0.85 6.01 7.62
N LEU A 95 0.36 7.21 7.90
CA LEU A 95 -0.20 7.56 9.21
C LEU A 95 -1.47 6.77 9.56
N TYR A 96 -2.12 6.19 8.55
CA TYR A 96 -3.29 5.33 8.70
C TYR A 96 -2.94 3.84 8.73
N ARG A 97 -1.65 3.47 8.74
CA ARG A 97 -1.26 2.09 8.98
C ARG A 97 -1.48 1.74 10.45
N GLU A 98 -1.93 0.51 10.67
CA GLU A 98 -2.05 -0.08 11.99
C GLU A 98 -0.70 -0.66 12.43
N ILE A 99 -0.33 -0.42 13.69
CA ILE A 99 0.87 -0.95 14.31
C ILE A 99 0.54 -1.52 15.70
N PRO A 100 1.23 -2.58 16.13
CA PRO A 100 1.17 -2.99 17.52
C PRO A 100 1.79 -1.90 18.40
N CYS A 101 1.22 -1.69 19.58
CA CYS A 101 1.82 -0.82 20.56
C CYS A 101 3.24 -1.32 20.92
N PRO A 102 4.28 -0.46 20.90
CA PRO A 102 5.64 -0.86 21.25
C PRO A 102 5.88 -1.00 22.76
N LYS A 103 4.90 -0.69 23.62
CA LYS A 103 5.01 -0.88 25.07
C LYS A 103 4.85 -2.39 25.39
N ASN A 104 5.85 -2.95 26.08
CA ASN A 104 5.77 -4.30 26.62
C ASN A 104 4.49 -4.45 27.47
N ASP A 105 3.80 -5.58 27.32
CA ASP A 105 2.52 -5.91 27.96
C ASP A 105 1.30 -5.14 27.43
N CYS A 106 1.43 -4.41 26.31
CA CYS A 106 0.30 -3.84 25.59
C CYS A 106 0.04 -4.58 24.27
N ASN A 107 -1.08 -5.28 24.18
CA ASN A 107 -1.49 -6.00 22.98
C ASN A 107 -2.40 -5.19 22.04
N ARG A 108 -2.49 -3.86 22.23
CA ARG A 108 -3.33 -3.02 21.38
C ARG A 108 -2.68 -2.77 20.03
N VAL A 109 -3.49 -2.81 18.98
CA VAL A 109 -3.15 -2.33 17.64
C VAL A 109 -3.77 -0.95 17.47
N VAL A 110 -2.97 0.03 17.06
CA VAL A 110 -3.37 1.43 16.93
C VAL A 110 -2.93 2.00 15.59
N LEU A 111 -3.60 3.05 15.11
CA LEU A 111 -3.10 3.80 13.96
C LEU A 111 -1.80 4.51 14.34
N LEU A 112 -0.85 4.57 13.42
CA LEU A 112 0.43 5.26 13.64
C LEU A 112 0.22 6.72 14.13
N ARG A 113 -0.74 7.44 13.54
CA ARG A 113 -1.10 8.81 13.98
C ARG A 113 -1.68 8.91 15.39
N GLU A 114 -2.24 7.82 15.91
CA GLU A 114 -2.87 7.75 17.23
C GLU A 114 -1.91 7.19 18.28
N LEU A 115 -0.69 6.79 17.90
CA LEU A 115 0.26 6.16 18.81
C LEU A 115 0.57 7.05 20.04
N VAL A 116 0.83 8.34 19.82
CA VAL A 116 1.15 9.26 20.92
C VAL A 116 -0.03 9.43 21.87
N LEU A 117 -1.25 9.57 21.33
CA LEU A 117 -2.47 9.66 22.14
C LEU A 117 -2.69 8.37 22.94
N HIS A 118 -2.53 7.21 22.30
CA HIS A 118 -2.61 5.92 22.98
C HIS A 118 -1.64 5.81 24.17
N PHE A 119 -0.42 6.35 24.06
CA PHE A 119 0.55 6.35 25.16
C PHE A 119 0.11 7.23 26.33
N TYR A 120 -0.44 8.42 26.06
CA TYR A 120 -0.99 9.27 27.11
C TYR A 120 -2.19 8.62 27.80
N ASP A 121 -3.08 8.00 27.03
CA ASP A 121 -4.34 7.46 27.57
C ASP A 121 -4.17 6.09 28.25
N CYS A 122 -3.22 5.26 27.80
CA CYS A 122 -3.09 3.87 28.24
C CYS A 122 -1.79 3.55 28.98
N HIS A 123 -0.75 4.38 28.90
CA HIS A 123 0.59 4.06 29.41
C HIS A 123 1.21 5.12 30.32
N ASP A 124 0.40 6.05 30.84
CA ASP A 124 0.81 7.12 31.75
C ASP A 124 2.16 7.72 31.34
N PHE A 125 2.20 8.20 30.09
CA PHE A 125 3.41 8.80 29.52
C PHE A 125 3.65 10.14 30.21
N GLU A 126 4.30 10.09 31.38
CA GLU A 126 4.68 11.28 32.13
C GLU A 126 5.40 12.24 31.19
N ARG A 127 4.86 13.46 31.08
CA ARG A 127 5.48 14.56 30.35
C ARG A 127 6.81 14.87 31.05
N ARG A 128 7.92 14.30 30.59
CA ARG A 128 9.24 14.73 31.06
C ARG A 128 9.36 16.24 30.80
N PRO A 129 9.44 17.09 31.84
CA PRO A 129 9.71 18.50 31.65
C PRO A 129 11.10 18.64 31.03
N ARG A 130 11.23 19.52 30.03
CA ARG A 130 12.54 19.97 29.54
C ARG A 130 13.26 20.77 30.61
#